data_AF-A0A0F8YXZ0-F1
#
_entry.id   AF-A0A0F8YXZ0-F1
#
_cell.length_a   1.000
_cell.length_b   1.000
_cell.length_c   1.000
_cell.angle_alpha   90.00
_cell.angle_beta   90.00
_cell.angle_gamma   90.00
#
_symmetry.space_group_name_H-M   'P 1'
#
loop_
_entity.id
_entity.type
_entity.pdbx_description
1 polymer ?
#
loop_
_entity_poly.entity_id
_entity_poly.type
_entity_poly.pdbx_seq_one_letter_code
_entity_poly.pdbx_strand_id
1 'polypeptide(L)'
;MRKIEFLVLHYTASTDVGRSTINAWHVARDFAEVGYHYIIRKNGKVEIGRALSKIGAHTRGFNKNSIGIVLTGADNLKWYPSNKQIKAAQKLIAELRSTYG
;
A
#
# COMPACT_ATOMS: atom_id res chain seq x y z
N MET A 1 -1.63 21.62 0.57
CA MET A 1 -1.87 20.15 0.54
C MET A 1 -1.03 19.53 -0.57
N ARG A 2 -0.54 18.29 -0.40
CA ARG A 2 0.25 17.57 -1.42
C ARG A 2 -0.62 17.24 -2.63
N LYS A 3 -0.19 17.59 -3.85
CA LYS A 3 -0.89 17.19 -5.08
C LYS A 3 -0.70 15.69 -5.30
N ILE A 4 -1.82 14.97 -5.47
CA ILE A 4 -1.82 13.52 -5.78
C ILE A 4 -2.28 13.36 -7.22
N GLU A 5 -1.47 12.65 -8.01
CA GLU A 5 -1.73 12.38 -9.43
C GLU A 5 -1.88 10.87 -9.69
N PHE A 6 -1.24 10.03 -8.86
CA PHE A 6 -1.24 8.58 -9.06
C PHE A 6 -1.66 7.83 -7.81
N LEU A 7 -2.45 6.78 -8.01
CA LEU A 7 -2.59 5.68 -7.06
C LEU A 7 -1.73 4.54 -7.58
N VAL A 8 -0.78 4.06 -6.77
CA VAL A 8 0.15 2.99 -7.19
C VAL A 8 -0.13 1.74 -6.38
N LEU A 9 -0.54 0.68 -7.06
CA LEU A 9 -0.79 -0.62 -6.44
C LEU A 9 0.47 -1.48 -6.45
N HIS A 10 0.71 -2.16 -5.35
CA HIS A 10 1.82 -3.08 -5.13
C HIS A 10 1.33 -4.41 -4.55
N TYR A 11 2.19 -5.41 -4.57
CA TYR A 11 2.07 -6.62 -3.72
C TYR A 11 3.36 -6.81 -2.92
N THR A 12 3.31 -7.54 -1.79
CA THR A 12 4.47 -7.68 -0.89
C THR A 12 5.47 -8.76 -1.31
N ALA A 13 5.10 -9.64 -2.24
CA ALA A 13 5.91 -10.79 -2.68
C ALA A 13 6.29 -11.70 -1.49
N SER A 14 5.34 -11.90 -0.58
CA SER A 14 5.54 -12.57 0.69
C SER A 14 4.29 -13.34 1.10
N THR A 15 4.33 -14.00 2.25
CA THR A 15 3.09 -14.42 2.93
C THR A 15 2.28 -13.20 3.40
N ASP A 16 1.07 -13.45 3.89
CA ASP A 16 0.17 -12.40 4.36
C ASP A 16 0.68 -11.74 5.67
N VAL A 17 1.35 -10.59 5.59
CA VAL A 17 1.93 -9.86 6.75
C VAL A 17 1.37 -8.46 7.01
N GLY A 18 1.29 -8.06 8.28
CA GLY A 18 0.72 -6.75 8.69
C GLY A 18 1.70 -5.58 8.58
N ARG A 19 1.20 -4.37 8.88
CA ARG A 19 1.97 -3.12 8.90
C ARG A 19 3.28 -3.23 9.69
N SER A 20 3.26 -3.82 10.88
CA SER A 20 4.44 -3.91 11.76
C SER A 20 5.59 -4.68 11.11
N THR A 21 5.29 -5.81 10.47
CA THR A 21 6.27 -6.63 9.75
C THR A 21 6.85 -5.88 8.55
N ILE A 22 5.99 -5.26 7.73
CA ILE A 22 6.45 -4.48 6.57
C ILE A 22 7.30 -3.28 7.03
N ASN A 23 6.93 -2.64 8.13
CA ASN A 23 7.71 -1.56 8.73
C ASN A 23 9.11 -2.04 9.13
N ALA A 24 9.22 -3.19 9.80
CA ALA A 24 10.51 -3.75 10.18
C ALA A 24 11.39 -4.03 8.94
N TRP A 25 10.82 -4.60 7.87
CA TRP A 25 11.56 -4.82 6.62
C TRP A 25 12.02 -3.53 5.94
N HIS A 26 11.20 -2.48 5.96
CA HIS A 26 11.55 -1.20 5.37
C HIS A 26 12.61 -0.46 6.19
N VAL A 27 12.51 -0.49 7.52
CA VAL A 27 13.53 0.07 8.43
C VAL A 27 14.87 -0.65 8.25
N ALA A 28 14.87 -1.98 8.10
CA ALA A 28 16.08 -2.76 7.79
C ALA A 28 16.71 -2.42 6.42
N ARG A 29 16.02 -1.65 5.58
CA ARG A 29 16.48 -1.13 4.28
C ARG A 29 16.71 0.38 4.32
N ASP A 30 16.94 0.93 5.51
CA ASP A 30 17.19 2.35 5.80
C ASP A 30 16.03 3.30 5.45
N PHE A 31 14.79 2.80 5.40
CA PHE A 31 13.62 3.67 5.29
C PHE A 31 13.17 4.11 6.67
N ALA A 32 12.69 5.35 6.80
CA ALA A 32 12.24 5.88 8.09
C ALA A 32 11.06 5.11 8.73
N GLU A 33 10.16 4.57 7.90
CA GLU A 33 9.01 3.74 8.31
C GLU A 33 8.46 2.99 7.09
N VAL A 34 7.40 2.22 7.26
CA VAL A 34 6.64 1.60 6.17
C VAL A 34 6.44 2.57 4.99
N GLY A 35 6.69 2.08 3.78
CA GLY A 35 6.78 2.92 2.58
C GLY A 35 5.43 3.19 1.93
N TYR A 36 4.44 2.34 2.20
CA TYR A 36 3.07 2.41 1.66
C TYR A 36 2.17 3.21 2.59
N HIS A 37 1.14 3.86 2.03
CA HIS A 37 0.14 4.59 2.81
C HIS A 37 -0.99 3.68 3.29
N TYR A 38 -1.30 2.62 2.52
CA TYR A 38 -2.32 1.64 2.85
C TYR A 38 -1.82 0.22 2.63
N ILE A 39 -2.18 -0.68 3.54
CA ILE A 39 -1.86 -2.12 3.49
C ILE A 39 -3.18 -2.89 3.52
N ILE A 40 -3.45 -3.73 2.53
CA ILE A 40 -4.66 -4.54 2.43
C ILE A 40 -4.32 -6.01 2.71
N ARG A 41 -4.71 -6.47 3.90
CA ARG A 41 -4.51 -7.85 4.39
C ARG A 41 -5.33 -8.85 3.54
N LYS A 42 -4.94 -10.12 3.49
CA LYS A 42 -5.66 -11.17 2.71
C LYS A 42 -7.13 -11.31 3.11
N ASN A 43 -7.47 -10.98 4.35
CA ASN A 43 -8.84 -10.97 4.86
C ASN A 43 -9.67 -9.72 4.47
N GLY A 44 -9.10 -8.76 3.74
CA GLY A 44 -9.75 -7.51 3.32
C GLY A 44 -9.62 -6.35 4.31
N LYS A 45 -8.97 -6.54 5.47
CA LYS A 45 -8.70 -5.45 6.41
C LYS A 45 -7.72 -4.45 5.77
N VAL A 46 -8.08 -3.17 5.80
CA VAL A 46 -7.21 -2.06 5.40
C VAL A 46 -6.52 -1.53 6.65
N GLU A 47 -5.19 -1.58 6.68
CA GLU A 47 -4.36 -0.99 7.71
C GLU A 47 -3.75 0.31 7.19
N ILE A 48 -3.71 1.32 8.05
CA ILE A 48 -3.01 2.58 7.76
C ILE A 48 -1.51 2.33 7.86
N GLY A 49 -0.79 2.71 6.81
CA GLY A 49 0.66 2.76 6.73
C GLY A 49 1.17 4.16 7.03
N ARG A 50 2.04 4.67 6.17
CA ARG A 50 2.55 6.04 6.28
C ARG A 50 1.40 7.04 6.17
N ALA A 51 1.42 8.08 7.02
CA ALA A 51 0.42 9.14 6.97
C ALA A 51 0.38 9.81 5.59
N LEU A 52 -0.82 10.12 5.07
CA LEU A 52 -1.00 10.76 3.75
C LEU A 52 -0.34 12.13 3.62
N SER A 53 -0.13 12.82 4.75
CA SER A 53 0.60 14.09 4.83
C SER A 53 2.10 13.94 4.60
N LYS A 54 2.66 12.74 4.70
CA LYS A 54 4.07 12.44 4.43
C LYS A 54 4.24 11.84 3.03
N ILE A 55 5.42 12.02 2.46
CA ILE A 55 5.80 11.40 1.18
C ILE A 55 6.10 9.91 1.41
N GLY A 56 5.56 9.04 0.54
CA GLY A 56 5.79 7.60 0.54
C GLY A 56 7.22 7.18 0.23
N ALA A 57 7.51 5.88 0.35
CA ALA A 57 8.76 5.26 -0.08
C ALA A 57 8.46 3.90 -0.75
N HIS A 58 7.64 3.93 -1.80
CA HIS A 58 7.12 2.73 -2.47
C HIS A 58 7.44 2.71 -3.97
N THR A 59 7.62 3.86 -4.62
CA THR A 59 7.90 3.96 -6.06
C THR A 59 8.85 5.13 -6.33
N ARG A 60 10.12 4.81 -6.59
CA ARG A 60 11.15 5.81 -6.92
C ARG A 60 10.69 6.67 -8.11
N GLY A 61 10.87 7.99 -8.02
CA GLY A 61 10.41 8.95 -9.02
C GLY A 61 8.95 9.42 -8.85
N PHE A 62 8.09 8.62 -8.22
CA PHE A 62 6.64 8.91 -8.11
C PHE A 62 6.15 9.12 -6.68
N ASN A 63 6.98 8.88 -5.65
CA ASN A 63 6.58 8.99 -4.24
C ASN A 63 5.93 10.34 -3.88
N LYS A 64 6.41 11.45 -4.45
CA LYS A 64 5.96 12.81 -4.09
C LYS A 64 4.50 13.08 -4.48
N ASN A 65 4.05 12.57 -5.61
CA ASN A 65 2.72 12.81 -6.20
C ASN A 65 1.83 11.56 -6.21
N SER A 66 2.11 10.56 -5.38
CA SER A 66 1.31 9.33 -5.36
C SER A 66 0.95 8.81 -3.98
N ILE A 67 -0.07 7.96 -3.95
CA ILE A 67 -0.47 7.16 -2.80
C ILE A 67 -0.19 5.69 -3.12
N GLY A 68 0.81 5.12 -2.46
CA GLY A 68 1.08 3.68 -2.50
C GLY A 68 0.10 2.86 -1.67
N ILE A 69 -0.52 1.88 -2.31
CA ILE A 69 -1.42 0.87 -1.73
C ILE A 69 -0.79 -0.50 -1.97
N VAL A 70 -0.60 -1.30 -0.94
CA VAL A 70 -0.03 -2.66 -1.09
C VAL A 70 -1.05 -3.72 -0.68
N LEU A 71 -1.19 -4.77 -1.49
CA LEU A 71 -1.93 -5.97 -1.15
C LEU A 71 -0.94 -7.03 -0.66
N THR A 72 -1.14 -7.54 0.54
CA THR A 72 -0.20 -8.50 1.14
C THR A 72 -0.41 -9.90 0.56
N GLY A 73 0.68 -10.58 0.26
CA GLY A 73 0.66 -11.88 -0.43
C GLY A 73 1.65 -11.94 -1.60
N ALA A 74 1.34 -12.83 -2.54
CA ALA A 74 2.17 -13.19 -3.69
C ALA A 74 3.45 -13.96 -3.34
N ASP A 75 3.32 -15.00 -2.50
CA ASP A 75 4.41 -15.93 -2.16
C ASP A 75 4.68 -17.01 -3.22
N ASN A 76 3.91 -17.03 -4.31
CA ASN A 76 4.08 -17.97 -5.42
C ASN A 76 3.62 -17.38 -6.77
N LEU A 77 4.05 -18.01 -7.86
CA LEU A 77 3.81 -17.56 -9.24
C LEU A 77 2.34 -17.61 -9.69
N LYS A 78 1.45 -18.29 -8.95
CA LYS A 78 0.00 -18.42 -9.28
C LYS A 78 -0.87 -17.56 -8.37
N TRP A 79 -0.30 -16.55 -7.74
CA TRP A 79 -1.05 -15.74 -6.79
C TRP A 79 -2.04 -14.79 -7.47
N TYR A 80 -3.24 -14.75 -6.90
CA TYR A 80 -4.26 -13.74 -7.16
C TYR A 80 -4.70 -13.12 -5.84
N PRO A 81 -4.99 -11.80 -5.82
CA PRO A 81 -5.65 -11.17 -4.68
C PRO A 81 -6.93 -11.91 -4.28
N SER A 82 -7.21 -12.00 -2.99
CA SER A 82 -8.49 -12.54 -2.54
C SER A 82 -9.65 -11.63 -2.97
N ASN A 83 -10.85 -12.18 -3.15
CA ASN A 83 -12.05 -11.38 -3.40
C ASN A 83 -12.28 -10.29 -2.32
N LYS A 84 -11.84 -10.54 -1.08
CA LYS A 84 -11.91 -9.54 0.00
C LYS A 84 -10.90 -8.41 -0.21
N GLN A 85 -9.69 -8.72 -0.66
CA GLN A 85 -8.69 -7.71 -1.03
C GLN A 85 -9.15 -6.86 -2.22
N ILE A 86 -9.70 -7.50 -3.26
CA ILE A 86 -10.21 -6.79 -4.44
C ILE A 86 -11.31 -5.80 -4.04
N LYS A 87 -12.31 -6.26 -3.28
CA LYS A 87 -13.40 -5.39 -2.79
C LYS A 87 -12.89 -4.23 -1.93
N ALA A 88 -11.96 -4.51 -1.02
CA ALA A 88 -11.35 -3.47 -0.18
C ALA A 88 -10.56 -2.45 -1.01
N ALA A 89 -9.78 -2.91 -1.98
CA ALA A 89 -9.02 -2.06 -2.88
C ALA A 89 -9.94 -1.18 -3.74
N GLN A 90 -11.00 -1.76 -4.33
CA GLN A 90 -11.98 -1.00 -5.13
C GLN A 90 -12.64 0.11 -4.31
N LYS A 91 -13.09 -0.20 -3.09
CA LYS A 91 -13.69 0.79 -2.18
C LYS A 91 -12.69 1.90 -1.83
N LEU A 92 -11.49 1.53 -1.39
CA LEU A 92 -10.45 2.49 -1.03
C LEU A 92 -10.04 3.38 -2.22
N ILE A 93 -9.89 2.81 -3.41
CA ILE A 93 -9.57 3.56 -4.63
C ILE A 93 -10.68 4.56 -4.96
N ALA A 94 -11.95 4.14 -4.86
CA ALA A 94 -13.08 5.05 -5.10
C ALA A 94 -13.09 6.22 -4.10
N GLU A 95 -12.85 5.95 -2.81
CA GLU A 95 -12.76 6.98 -1.76
C GLU A 95 -11.60 7.96 -2.01
N LEU A 96 -10.42 7.44 -2.37
CA LEU A 96 -9.24 8.26 -2.66
C LEU A 96 -9.43 9.11 -3.91
N ARG A 97 -10.02 8.57 -4.98
CA ARG A 97 -10.36 9.35 -6.19
C ARG A 97 -11.37 10.45 -5.89
N SER A 98 -12.41 10.16 -5.11
CA SER A 98 -13.36 11.19 -4.68
C SER A 98 -12.69 12.32 -3.89
N THR A 99 -11.67 11.99 -3.09
CA THR A 99 -10.96 12.97 -2.24
C THR A 99 -9.92 13.79 -3.00
N TYR A 100 -9.23 13.20 -3.98
CA TYR A 100 -8.04 13.80 -4.61
C TYR A 100 -8.19 14.11 -6.11
N GLY A 101 -9.30 13.74 -6.75
CA GLY A 101 -9.59 13.98 -8.17
C GLY A 101 -9.24 12.82 -9.09
#